data_AF-A0A7S0SKA6-F1
#
_entry.id   AF-A0A7S0SKA6-F1
#
_cell.length_a   1.000
_cell.length_b   1.000
_cell.length_c   1.000
_cell.angle_alpha   90.00
_cell.angle_beta   90.00
_cell.angle_gamma   90.00
#
_symmetry.space_group_name_H-M   'P 1'
#
loop_
_entity.id
_entity.type
_entity.pdbx_description
1 polymer ?
#
loop_
_entity_poly.entity_id
_entity_poly.type
_entity_poly.pdbx_seq_one_letter_code
_entity_poly.pdbx_strand_id
1 'polypeptide(L)'
;RHRTTHARRLRRHTLPEAWSCAERTSEGPMAAEDEATVGIKRGRDEAAADGADHGDDGEEEEPAAKEARVEDGAQPPGGEGVGDATADTVAEVDAGVETAADDGAEAEEGADVASAEEPETEPSAVDQLAEALEMLAPVVTKRLDLLHASGLVLEEEIDAASLLLLGEFTPKVAVEIIDTMTKDNLEGVENKSAYMREVMARFKGETPAAAPMTHQGGGGRGSHGTTGAAPLPGAGAAAAPLGEPMRLQNGQVLPGSVSNALLQLWADGVVTKTQIDERMLEYLAGMNENAARMSVEELSRASLDGIRNISAYFKTICRRHQMSGG
;
A
#
# COMPACT_ATOMS: atom_id res chain seq x y z
N ARG A 1 38.10 23.13 30.73
CA ARG A 1 37.77 22.59 29.39
C ARG A 1 36.32 22.14 29.44
N HIS A 2 35.41 23.01 29.03
CA HIS A 2 33.96 22.83 29.16
C HIS A 2 33.45 21.77 28.19
N ARG A 3 32.73 20.75 28.68
CA ARG A 3 31.88 19.88 27.87
C ARG A 3 30.44 20.35 28.07
N THR A 4 29.89 20.95 27.03
CA THR A 4 28.48 21.32 26.89
C THR A 4 27.66 20.09 26.52
N THR A 5 26.82 19.61 27.42
CA THR A 5 25.80 18.60 27.15
C THR A 5 24.52 19.29 26.68
N HIS A 6 24.19 19.15 25.40
CA HIS A 6 22.91 19.58 24.84
C HIS A 6 21.82 18.55 25.18
N ALA A 7 20.97 18.85 26.15
CA ALA A 7 19.75 18.10 26.40
C ALA A 7 18.72 18.40 25.28
N ARG A 8 18.42 17.40 24.45
CA ARG A 8 17.42 17.47 23.38
C ARG A 8 16.02 17.35 23.99
N ARG A 9 15.32 18.48 24.07
CA ARG A 9 13.96 18.62 24.63
C ARG A 9 12.93 18.07 23.64
N LEU A 10 12.40 16.88 23.90
CA LEU A 10 11.26 16.30 23.18
C LEU A 10 10.01 17.17 23.40
N ARG A 11 9.57 17.90 22.37
CA ARG A 11 8.25 18.56 22.35
C ARG A 11 7.19 17.50 22.03
N ARG A 12 6.40 17.12 23.03
CA ARG A 12 5.13 16.42 22.79
C ARG A 12 4.14 17.43 22.18
N HIS A 13 3.79 17.23 20.91
CA HIS A 13 2.64 17.92 20.32
C HIS A 13 1.37 17.25 20.81
N THR A 14 0.62 17.96 21.66
CA THR A 14 -0.78 17.71 21.94
C THR A 14 -1.60 18.14 20.73
N LEU A 15 -2.27 17.19 20.07
CA LEU A 15 -3.28 17.48 19.04
C LEU A 15 -4.60 17.88 19.72
N PRO A 16 -5.34 18.88 19.20
CA PRO A 16 -6.64 19.26 19.74
C PRO A 16 -7.72 18.27 19.30
N GLU A 17 -8.39 17.67 20.28
CA GLU A 17 -9.68 17.00 20.12
C GLU A 17 -10.75 18.04 19.74
N ALA A 18 -11.13 18.05 18.47
CA ALA A 18 -12.43 18.51 18.05
C ALA A 18 -12.73 17.82 16.72
N TRP A 19 -13.69 16.91 16.73
CA TRP A 19 -14.78 16.78 15.73
C TRP A 19 -15.80 15.82 16.33
N SER A 20 -16.69 16.43 17.09
CA SER A 20 -17.89 15.84 17.66
C SER A 20 -19.07 16.04 16.69
N CYS A 21 -19.99 15.07 16.71
CA CYS A 21 -21.40 15.17 16.32
C CYS A 21 -21.74 15.32 14.83
N ALA A 22 -22.18 14.19 14.23
CA ALA A 22 -23.39 14.19 13.42
C ALA A 22 -24.10 12.84 13.55
N GLU A 23 -24.99 12.75 14.55
CA GLU A 23 -26.08 11.79 14.59
C GLU A 23 -26.96 11.95 13.34
N ARG A 24 -27.31 10.84 12.68
CA ARG A 24 -28.52 10.78 11.87
C ARG A 24 -29.24 9.47 12.12
N THR A 25 -30.11 9.53 13.12
CA THR A 25 -31.27 8.67 13.29
C THR A 25 -32.20 8.81 12.09
N SER A 26 -32.59 7.69 11.48
CA SER A 26 -33.85 7.59 10.74
C SER A 26 -34.40 6.18 10.87
N GLU A 27 -35.28 6.03 11.87
CA GLU A 27 -36.16 4.89 12.03
C GLU A 27 -37.34 4.96 11.05
N GLY A 28 -37.57 3.85 10.33
CA GLY A 28 -38.89 3.29 9.95
C GLY A 28 -39.68 3.93 8.78
N PRO A 29 -40.74 3.25 8.25
CA PRO A 29 -41.39 2.04 8.78
C PRO A 29 -41.73 0.93 7.74
N MET A 30 -42.30 -0.13 8.30
CA MET A 30 -42.94 -1.33 7.74
C MET A 30 -43.81 -1.18 6.48
N ALA A 31 -43.86 -2.27 5.71
CA ALA A 31 -44.99 -2.89 4.99
C ALA A 31 -44.37 -3.79 3.90
N ALA A 32 -44.88 -4.93 3.44
CA ALA A 32 -46.03 -5.76 3.73
C ALA A 32 -45.80 -7.04 2.89
N GLU A 33 -46.45 -8.12 3.31
CA GLU A 33 -46.50 -9.42 2.67
C GLU A 33 -47.18 -9.32 1.29
N ASP A 34 -46.74 -10.08 0.29
CA ASP A 34 -47.65 -10.59 -0.75
C ASP A 34 -47.04 -11.82 -1.48
N GLU A 35 -47.64 -12.98 -1.20
CA GLU A 35 -47.58 -14.18 -2.03
C GLU A 35 -48.46 -13.98 -3.27
N ALA A 36 -47.92 -14.14 -4.49
CA ALA A 36 -48.75 -14.59 -5.61
C ALA A 36 -47.93 -15.25 -6.72
N THR A 37 -48.24 -16.54 -6.89
CA THR A 37 -48.06 -17.31 -8.13
C THR A 37 -48.72 -16.62 -9.32
N VAL A 38 -48.23 -16.89 -10.54
CA VAL A 38 -49.02 -17.18 -11.77
C VAL A 38 -48.08 -17.19 -12.99
N GLY A 39 -48.08 -18.32 -13.70
CA GLY A 39 -47.39 -18.47 -14.99
C GLY A 39 -48.17 -17.84 -16.14
N ILE A 40 -47.45 -17.26 -17.10
CA ILE A 40 -47.97 -16.81 -18.41
C ILE A 40 -46.89 -17.09 -19.45
N LYS A 41 -47.04 -18.14 -20.27
CA LYS A 41 -47.70 -18.19 -21.59
C LYS A 41 -46.84 -17.58 -22.72
N ARG A 42 -46.34 -18.49 -23.56
CA ARG A 42 -45.70 -18.25 -24.87
C ARG A 42 -46.57 -17.40 -25.80
N GLY A 43 -45.94 -16.43 -26.47
CA GLY A 43 -46.29 -15.88 -27.80
C GLY A 43 -44.98 -15.30 -28.35
N ARG A 44 -44.39 -15.85 -29.42
CA ARG A 44 -44.71 -15.60 -30.84
C ARG A 44 -44.73 -14.10 -31.12
N ASP A 45 -43.67 -13.60 -31.76
CA ASP A 45 -43.78 -12.82 -33.01
C ASP A 45 -42.40 -12.61 -33.65
N GLU A 46 -42.41 -12.70 -34.98
CA GLU A 46 -41.30 -12.52 -35.92
C GLU A 46 -41.15 -11.04 -36.30
N ALA A 47 -39.91 -10.56 -36.43
CA ALA A 47 -39.46 -9.48 -37.34
C ALA A 47 -37.92 -9.46 -37.27
N ALA A 48 -37.15 -9.78 -38.32
CA ALA A 48 -36.94 -9.06 -39.59
C ALA A 48 -36.27 -7.68 -39.41
N ALA A 49 -34.94 -7.63 -39.57
CA ALA A 49 -34.11 -6.58 -40.22
C ALA A 49 -32.62 -6.88 -39.90
N ASP A 50 -31.73 -7.06 -40.89
CA ASP A 50 -31.00 -5.99 -41.59
C ASP A 50 -30.09 -5.23 -40.60
N GLY A 51 -28.77 -5.14 -40.69
CA GLY A 51 -27.76 -5.25 -41.74
C GLY A 51 -26.51 -4.50 -41.23
N ALA A 52 -25.41 -4.55 -42.01
CA ALA A 52 -24.15 -3.78 -41.87
C ALA A 52 -23.19 -4.22 -40.73
N ASP A 53 -22.02 -4.82 -40.98
CA ASP A 53 -20.93 -4.40 -41.89
C ASP A 53 -20.38 -3.01 -41.54
N HIS A 54 -19.27 -2.98 -40.79
CA HIS A 54 -18.25 -1.92 -40.82
C HIS A 54 -16.94 -2.50 -40.31
N GLY A 55 -16.07 -2.88 -41.24
CA GLY A 55 -14.63 -2.81 -41.06
C GLY A 55 -14.18 -1.38 -41.35
N ASP A 56 -13.24 -0.88 -40.56
CA ASP A 56 -12.43 0.33 -40.79
C ASP A 56 -11.27 0.19 -39.77
N ASP A 57 -10.12 -0.41 -40.09
CA ASP A 57 -9.03 0.05 -40.96
C ASP A 57 -8.54 1.47 -40.63
N GLY A 58 -7.27 1.55 -40.20
CA GLY A 58 -6.46 2.76 -40.24
C GLY A 58 -6.55 3.67 -39.00
N GLU A 59 -5.50 4.35 -38.54
CA GLU A 59 -4.17 4.56 -39.10
C GLU A 59 -3.18 4.85 -37.96
N GLU A 60 -1.94 4.45 -38.21
CA GLU A 60 -0.74 4.89 -37.52
C GLU A 60 -0.55 6.40 -37.73
N GLU A 61 -0.39 7.19 -36.66
CA GLU A 61 0.22 8.52 -36.77
C GLU A 61 0.99 8.89 -35.47
N GLU A 62 2.29 8.67 -35.51
CA GLU A 62 3.33 9.40 -34.76
C GLU A 62 4.42 9.77 -35.78
N PRO A 63 5.35 10.71 -35.49
CA PRO A 63 5.34 11.79 -34.51
C PRO A 63 5.80 13.12 -35.14
N ALA A 64 5.31 14.26 -34.63
CA ALA A 64 5.82 15.57 -35.02
C ALA A 64 6.44 16.31 -33.83
N ALA A 65 7.78 16.34 -33.87
CA ALA A 65 8.65 17.20 -33.08
C ALA A 65 8.19 18.66 -33.10
N LYS A 66 8.16 19.29 -31.94
CA LYS A 66 8.33 20.74 -31.81
C LYS A 66 9.30 21.06 -30.68
N GLU A 67 10.52 21.35 -31.10
CA GLU A 67 11.45 22.21 -30.37
C GLU A 67 10.77 23.56 -30.11
N ALA A 68 10.78 24.00 -28.86
CA ALA A 68 10.51 25.39 -28.50
C ALA A 68 11.53 25.84 -27.45
N ARG A 69 12.56 26.49 -28.00
CA ARG A 69 13.54 27.37 -27.36
C ARG A 69 12.88 28.70 -27.00
N VAL A 70 12.95 29.14 -25.73
CA VAL A 70 12.91 30.54 -25.25
C VAL A 70 13.58 30.53 -23.85
N GLU A 71 14.84 30.96 -23.67
CA GLU A 71 15.34 32.32 -23.40
C GLU A 71 14.74 33.07 -22.20
N ASP A 72 15.64 33.65 -21.39
CA ASP A 72 15.49 34.77 -20.44
C ASP A 72 14.40 34.69 -19.34
N GLY A 73 14.71 34.76 -18.05
CA GLY A 73 15.54 35.78 -17.40
C GLY A 73 14.64 36.71 -16.60
N ALA A 74 14.48 36.48 -15.29
CA ALA A 74 13.99 37.49 -14.33
C ALA A 74 14.14 37.01 -12.89
N GLN A 75 15.19 37.49 -12.24
CA GLN A 75 15.39 37.51 -10.81
C GLN A 75 14.75 38.79 -10.24
N PRO A 76 13.77 38.71 -9.31
CA PRO A 76 13.44 39.87 -8.49
C PRO A 76 14.31 39.90 -7.21
N PRO A 77 14.77 41.08 -6.79
CA PRO A 77 15.53 41.28 -5.56
C PRO A 77 14.60 41.47 -4.35
N GLY A 78 15.14 41.14 -3.17
CA GLY A 78 15.01 41.94 -1.94
C GLY A 78 13.62 42.12 -1.32
N GLY A 79 13.40 41.46 -0.19
CA GLY A 79 12.32 41.77 0.74
C GLY A 79 12.78 41.62 2.19
N GLU A 80 13.57 42.57 2.67
CA GLU A 80 13.76 42.84 4.10
C GLU A 80 12.43 43.32 4.69
N GLY A 81 11.96 42.67 5.75
CA GLY A 81 10.74 43.02 6.47
C GLY A 81 10.95 42.82 7.97
N VAL A 82 11.32 43.91 8.63
CA VAL A 82 11.53 44.07 10.07
C VAL A 82 10.17 44.13 10.80
N GLY A 83 10.13 43.57 12.01
CA GLY A 83 9.09 43.79 13.03
C GLY A 83 9.22 42.67 14.07
N ASP A 84 10.00 42.78 15.14
CA ASP A 84 9.88 43.72 16.26
C ASP A 84 8.43 43.91 16.74
N ALA A 85 8.08 43.23 17.84
CA ALA A 85 7.56 43.87 19.05
C ALA A 85 6.94 42.83 20.00
N THR A 86 7.50 42.79 21.22
CA THR A 86 6.78 42.73 22.53
C THR A 86 5.96 41.46 22.86
N ALA A 87 5.78 41.00 24.09
CA ALA A 87 6.29 41.20 25.44
C ALA A 87 5.45 40.22 26.30
N ASP A 88 5.89 39.95 27.54
CA ASP A 88 5.07 39.44 28.65
C ASP A 88 4.41 38.06 28.49
N THR A 89 4.50 37.09 29.42
CA THR A 89 4.33 37.23 30.86
C THR A 89 4.76 35.92 31.56
N VAL A 90 5.31 36.10 32.76
CA VAL A 90 5.47 35.21 33.91
C VAL A 90 4.49 34.03 34.07
N ALA A 91 5.02 32.87 34.48
CA ALA A 91 4.48 32.05 35.59
C ALA A 91 5.52 31.02 36.04
N GLU A 92 6.24 31.40 37.08
CA GLU A 92 7.02 30.54 37.98
C GLU A 92 6.05 29.65 38.76
N VAL A 93 6.20 28.32 38.68
CA VAL A 93 5.58 27.41 39.66
C VAL A 93 6.63 26.40 40.09
N ASP A 94 7.17 26.74 41.26
CA ASP A 94 7.84 25.93 42.24
C ASP A 94 7.01 24.68 42.60
N ALA A 95 7.62 23.50 42.50
CA ALA A 95 7.17 22.31 43.21
C ALA A 95 8.36 21.35 43.35
N GLY A 96 8.99 21.39 44.51
CA GLY A 96 10.00 20.43 44.91
C GLY A 96 9.45 19.01 45.01
N VAL A 97 10.33 18.04 44.78
CA VAL A 97 10.23 16.76 45.48
C VAL A 97 11.64 16.30 45.85
N GLU A 98 11.80 16.11 47.15
CA GLU A 98 12.97 15.55 47.79
C GLU A 98 13.08 14.03 47.56
N THR A 99 14.19 13.48 48.06
CA THR A 99 14.47 12.05 48.36
C THR A 99 15.09 11.25 47.21
N ALA A 100 16.16 10.46 47.38
CA ALA A 100 16.99 10.15 48.54
C ALA A 100 18.37 9.69 48.03
N ALA A 101 19.36 9.83 48.92
CA ALA A 101 20.66 9.21 48.81
C ALA A 101 20.57 7.68 48.78
N ASP A 102 21.46 7.04 48.02
CA ASP A 102 21.99 5.72 48.37
C ASP A 102 23.49 5.70 48.00
N ASP A 103 24.25 5.14 48.92
CA ASP A 103 25.66 5.36 49.24
C ASP A 103 26.42 4.03 49.12
N GLY A 104 27.71 4.09 48.75
CA GLY A 104 28.71 3.02 48.96
C GLY A 104 28.84 1.99 47.82
N ALA A 105 29.95 1.89 47.09
CA ALA A 105 31.30 1.40 47.49
C ALA A 105 31.24 -0.09 47.90
N GLU A 106 32.02 -1.05 47.38
CA GLU A 106 33.47 -1.09 47.11
C GLU A 106 33.78 -2.08 45.96
N ALA A 107 34.77 -1.81 45.11
CA ALA A 107 36.10 -2.44 45.05
C ALA A 107 36.11 -3.98 45.06
N GLU A 108 36.60 -4.59 43.97
CA GLU A 108 37.60 -5.66 44.04
C GLU A 108 38.39 -5.65 42.73
N GLU A 109 39.70 -5.72 42.92
CA GLU A 109 40.82 -5.69 42.00
C GLU A 109 41.10 -7.13 41.57
N GLY A 110 41.23 -7.43 40.28
CA GLY A 110 41.57 -8.80 39.90
C GLY A 110 41.56 -9.15 38.42
N ALA A 111 42.73 -8.94 37.81
CA ALA A 111 43.38 -9.89 36.91
C ALA A 111 42.92 -10.05 35.44
N ASP A 112 43.97 -10.33 34.67
CA ASP A 112 44.04 -10.87 33.31
C ASP A 112 43.81 -9.95 32.12
N VAL A 113 44.94 -9.36 31.74
CA VAL A 113 45.31 -8.84 30.42
C VAL A 113 45.24 -9.97 29.39
N ALA A 114 44.03 -10.32 28.95
CA ALA A 114 43.85 -11.03 27.70
C ALA A 114 43.77 -9.98 26.59
N SER A 115 44.72 -10.04 25.65
CA SER A 115 44.65 -9.37 24.35
C SER A 115 43.32 -9.71 23.67
N ALA A 116 42.31 -8.88 23.91
CA ALA A 116 41.11 -8.84 23.13
C ALA A 116 41.48 -8.15 21.81
N GLU A 117 41.47 -8.91 20.72
CA GLU A 117 41.29 -8.38 19.38
C GLU A 117 40.23 -7.29 19.45
N GLU A 118 40.60 -6.06 19.04
CA GLU A 118 39.65 -4.96 18.92
C GLU A 118 38.47 -5.46 18.10
N PRO A 119 37.25 -5.52 18.64
CA PRO A 119 36.10 -5.91 17.85
C PRO A 119 35.96 -4.87 16.76
N GLU A 120 36.26 -5.27 15.51
CA GLU A 120 36.00 -4.46 14.33
C GLU A 120 34.55 -4.01 14.43
N THR A 121 34.39 -2.74 14.78
CA THR A 121 33.11 -2.16 15.12
C THR A 121 32.39 -2.02 13.78
N GLU A 122 31.45 -2.93 13.51
CA GLU A 122 30.66 -2.85 12.29
C GLU A 122 30.08 -1.44 12.18
N PRO A 123 30.28 -0.74 11.04
CA PRO A 123 29.89 0.65 10.90
C PRO A 123 28.38 0.75 11.15
N SER A 124 28.01 1.54 12.17
CA SER A 124 26.63 1.74 12.57
C SER A 124 25.82 2.21 11.35
N ALA A 125 24.57 1.75 11.22
CA ALA A 125 23.70 2.12 10.10
C ALA A 125 23.55 3.65 9.92
N VAL A 126 23.71 4.41 11.01
CA VAL A 126 23.68 5.87 11.01
C VAL A 126 24.90 6.47 10.29
N ASP A 127 26.08 5.86 10.45
CA ASP A 127 27.31 6.31 9.81
C ASP A 127 27.26 6.05 8.30
N GLN A 128 26.72 4.90 7.89
CA GLN A 128 26.51 4.56 6.48
C GLN A 128 25.53 5.50 5.80
N LEU A 129 24.50 5.97 6.53
CA LEU A 129 23.54 6.94 6.01
C LEU A 129 24.20 8.30 5.76
N ALA A 130 25.03 8.78 6.69
CA ALA A 130 25.75 10.03 6.55
C ALA A 130 26.72 9.99 5.35
N GLU A 131 27.46 8.90 5.19
CA GLU A 131 28.38 8.70 4.06
C GLU A 131 27.62 8.66 2.71
N ALA A 132 26.47 7.98 2.66
CA ALA A 132 25.64 7.94 1.46
C ALA A 132 25.12 9.34 1.07
N LEU A 133 24.74 10.17 2.05
CA LEU A 133 24.29 11.55 1.83
C LEU A 133 25.42 12.47 1.34
N GLU A 134 26.65 12.26 1.80
CA GLU A 134 27.82 13.02 1.33
C GLU A 134 28.19 12.69 -0.13
N MET A 135 27.87 11.49 -0.62
CA MET A 135 28.09 11.11 -2.01
C MET A 135 27.01 11.63 -2.98
N LEU A 136 25.85 12.06 -2.46
CA LEU A 136 24.76 12.58 -3.28
C LEU A 136 25.04 14.02 -3.73
N ALA A 137 24.70 14.34 -4.99
CA ALA A 137 24.81 15.70 -5.48
C ALA A 137 23.87 16.64 -4.69
N PRO A 138 24.28 17.89 -4.38
CA PRO A 138 23.53 18.78 -3.49
C PRO A 138 22.13 19.15 -4.01
N VAL A 139 21.90 19.02 -5.32
CA VAL A 139 20.57 19.18 -5.92
C VAL A 139 19.63 18.04 -5.52
N VAL A 140 20.14 16.81 -5.48
CA VAL A 140 19.37 15.62 -5.08
C VAL A 140 19.08 15.69 -3.57
N THR A 141 20.06 16.08 -2.75
CA THR A 141 19.87 16.25 -1.30
C THR A 141 18.77 17.27 -0.99
N LYS A 142 18.78 18.43 -1.65
CA LYS A 142 17.70 19.43 -1.49
C LYS A 142 16.33 18.87 -1.87
N ARG A 143 16.27 18.00 -2.89
CA ARG A 143 15.01 17.39 -3.30
C ARG A 143 14.53 16.36 -2.29
N LEU A 144 15.45 15.61 -1.70
CA LEU A 144 15.19 14.67 -0.62
C LEU A 144 14.68 15.40 0.65
N ASP A 145 15.27 16.55 0.99
CA ASP A 145 14.81 17.40 2.09
C ASP A 145 13.37 17.89 1.89
N LEU A 146 12.99 18.23 0.64
CA LEU A 146 11.62 18.59 0.30
C LEU A 146 10.66 17.39 0.42
N LEU A 147 11.10 16.19 0.06
CA LEU A 147 10.34 14.96 0.25
C LEU A 147 10.09 14.71 1.75
N HIS A 148 11.10 14.89 2.61
CA HIS A 148 10.95 14.75 4.06
C HIS A 148 10.07 15.86 4.66
N ALA A 149 10.23 17.10 4.20
CA ALA A 149 9.40 18.24 4.64
C ALA A 149 7.93 18.08 4.26
N SER A 150 7.60 17.32 3.21
CA SER A 150 6.23 17.01 2.83
C SER A 150 5.53 16.03 3.78
N GLY A 151 6.29 15.30 4.62
CA GLY A 151 5.76 14.30 5.53
C GLY A 151 5.35 12.98 4.85
N LEU A 152 5.60 12.81 3.55
CA LEU A 152 5.33 11.56 2.83
C LEU A 152 6.32 10.43 3.20
N VAL A 153 7.57 10.80 3.52
CA VAL A 153 8.65 9.87 3.86
C VAL A 153 9.45 10.43 5.04
N LEU A 154 9.72 9.59 6.04
CA LEU A 154 10.61 9.90 7.16
C LEU A 154 12.07 9.57 6.80
N GLU A 155 13.02 10.28 7.42
CA GLU A 155 14.47 10.08 7.21
C GLU A 155 14.92 8.62 7.43
N GLU A 156 14.27 7.91 8.35
CA GLU A 156 14.59 6.53 8.72
C GLU A 156 13.95 5.48 7.79
N GLU A 157 13.00 5.88 6.94
CA GLU A 157 12.27 4.96 6.05
C GLU A 157 12.98 4.73 4.72
N ILE A 158 14.02 5.51 4.43
CA ILE A 158 14.90 5.32 3.29
C ILE A 158 16.21 4.68 3.75
N ASP A 159 16.40 3.42 3.37
CA ASP A 159 17.63 2.69 3.69
C ASP A 159 18.86 3.32 3.02
N ALA A 160 20.00 3.31 3.72
CA ALA A 160 21.29 3.77 3.20
C ALA A 160 21.66 3.09 1.87
N ALA A 161 21.39 1.79 1.73
CA ALA A 161 21.61 1.05 0.48
C ALA A 161 20.84 1.63 -0.72
N SER A 162 19.64 2.17 -0.49
CA SER A 162 18.84 2.78 -1.55
C SER A 162 19.38 4.16 -1.93
N LEU A 163 19.92 4.93 -0.97
CA LEU A 163 20.59 6.20 -1.25
C LEU A 163 21.92 6.01 -2.00
N LEU A 164 22.68 4.96 -1.66
CA LEU A 164 23.88 4.58 -2.41
C LEU A 164 23.55 4.26 -3.87
N LEU A 165 22.50 3.46 -4.11
CA LEU A 165 22.01 3.18 -5.45
C LEU A 165 21.54 4.45 -6.18
N LEU A 166 20.94 5.40 -5.46
CA LEU A 166 20.51 6.69 -6.03
C LEU A 166 21.72 7.53 -6.48
N GLY A 167 22.84 7.44 -5.77
CA GLY A 167 24.11 8.07 -6.13
C GLY A 167 24.74 7.55 -7.43
N GLU A 168 24.36 6.35 -7.89
CA GLU A 168 24.82 5.81 -9.18
C GLU A 168 24.15 6.47 -10.39
N PHE A 169 23.03 7.18 -10.19
CA PHE A 169 22.32 7.86 -11.27
C PHE A 169 22.88 9.25 -11.53
N THR A 170 22.62 9.77 -12.74
CA THR A 170 22.86 11.19 -12.99
C THR A 170 21.94 12.04 -12.09
N PRO A 171 22.40 13.22 -11.62
CA PRO A 171 21.60 14.06 -10.71
C PRO A 171 20.21 14.42 -11.25
N LYS A 172 20.08 14.54 -12.58
CA LYS A 172 18.80 14.79 -13.23
C LYS A 172 17.82 13.62 -13.05
N VAL A 173 18.28 12.40 -13.33
CA VAL A 173 17.47 11.18 -13.20
C VAL A 173 17.11 10.92 -11.73
N ALA A 174 18.04 11.13 -10.80
CA ALA A 174 17.77 11.01 -9.37
C ALA A 174 16.67 11.96 -8.88
N VAL A 175 16.64 13.21 -9.38
CA VAL A 175 15.55 14.15 -9.09
C VAL A 175 14.22 13.67 -9.68
N GLU A 176 14.20 13.18 -10.92
CA GLU A 176 12.99 12.62 -11.55
C GLU A 176 12.41 11.41 -10.79
N ILE A 177 13.28 10.58 -10.21
CA ILE A 177 12.88 9.46 -9.34
C ILE A 177 12.19 9.97 -8.07
N ILE A 178 12.77 10.96 -7.39
CA ILE A 178 12.17 11.57 -6.18
C ILE A 178 10.85 12.28 -6.53
N ASP A 179 10.77 12.94 -7.69
CA ASP A 179 9.56 13.58 -8.19
C ASP A 179 8.44 12.57 -8.45
N THR A 180 8.78 11.42 -9.02
CA THR A 180 7.84 10.32 -9.24
C THR A 180 7.27 9.80 -7.91
N MET A 181 8.12 9.59 -6.90
CA MET A 181 7.66 9.20 -5.57
C MET A 181 6.73 10.24 -4.92
N THR A 182 7.03 11.52 -5.11
CA THR A 182 6.20 12.62 -4.58
C THR A 182 4.83 12.65 -5.28
N LYS A 183 4.80 12.36 -6.58
CA LYS A 183 3.59 12.36 -7.41
C LYS A 183 2.65 11.20 -7.09
N ASP A 184 3.20 10.02 -6.82
CA ASP A 184 2.42 8.79 -6.60
C ASP A 184 1.77 8.72 -5.20
N ASN A 185 1.93 9.76 -4.37
CA ASN A 185 1.30 9.94 -3.05
C ASN A 185 1.29 8.65 -2.23
N LEU A 186 2.46 8.22 -1.73
CA LEU A 186 2.85 6.95 -1.10
C LEU A 186 1.95 6.36 0.04
N GLU A 187 0.71 6.80 0.15
CA GLU A 187 -0.36 6.24 0.96
C GLU A 187 -0.52 4.73 0.69
N GLY A 188 -0.40 3.94 1.76
CA GLY A 188 -0.51 2.48 1.69
C GLY A 188 0.77 1.74 1.29
N VAL A 189 1.86 2.46 0.95
CA VAL A 189 3.16 1.83 0.71
C VAL A 189 3.84 1.54 2.05
N GLU A 190 3.88 0.26 2.44
CA GLU A 190 4.47 -0.18 3.71
C GLU A 190 6.00 0.00 3.75
N ASN A 191 6.67 -0.15 2.61
CA ASN A 191 8.13 -0.06 2.51
C ASN A 191 8.56 0.92 1.41
N LYS A 192 8.90 2.14 1.85
CA LYS A 192 9.28 3.26 0.97
C LYS A 192 10.64 3.04 0.29
N SER A 193 11.59 2.39 0.97
CA SER A 193 12.89 2.04 0.38
C SER A 193 12.77 1.01 -0.74
N ALA A 194 11.88 0.01 -0.58
CA ALA A 194 11.59 -0.98 -1.61
C ALA A 194 10.92 -0.35 -2.84
N TYR A 195 9.94 0.53 -2.61
CA TYR A 195 9.30 1.27 -3.69
C TYR A 195 10.28 2.19 -4.43
N MET A 196 11.15 2.92 -3.71
CA MET A 196 12.19 3.73 -4.35
C MET A 196 13.12 2.89 -5.23
N ARG A 197 13.51 1.70 -4.77
CA ARG A 197 14.31 0.75 -5.57
C ARG A 197 13.58 0.26 -6.82
N GLU A 198 12.27 0.05 -6.74
CA GLU A 198 11.45 -0.30 -7.91
C GLU A 198 11.41 0.84 -8.92
N VAL A 199 11.19 2.09 -8.47
CA VAL A 199 11.22 3.26 -9.36
C VAL A 199 12.62 3.41 -9.97
N MET A 200 13.69 3.31 -9.19
CA MET A 200 15.08 3.29 -9.69
C MET A 200 15.30 2.20 -10.75
N ALA A 201 14.76 1.00 -10.56
CA ALA A 201 14.89 -0.09 -11.54
C ALA A 201 14.20 0.25 -12.87
N ARG A 202 13.05 0.92 -12.86
CA ARG A 202 12.36 1.39 -14.08
C ARG A 202 13.20 2.41 -14.87
N PHE A 203 13.97 3.25 -14.18
CA PHE A 203 14.89 4.21 -14.82
C PHE A 203 16.23 3.58 -15.25
N LYS A 204 16.69 2.50 -14.59
CA LYS A 204 17.88 1.72 -15.02
C LYS A 204 17.62 0.88 -16.27
N GLY A 205 16.37 0.50 -16.52
CA GLY A 205 15.98 -0.26 -17.69
C GLY A 205 14.54 -0.01 -18.06
N GLU A 206 14.31 0.70 -19.17
CA GLU A 206 13.18 0.35 -20.02
C GLU A 206 13.17 -1.17 -20.21
N THR A 207 12.03 -1.78 -19.88
CA THR A 207 11.83 -3.22 -19.60
C THR A 207 12.16 -3.58 -18.15
N PRO A 208 11.18 -3.49 -17.21
CA PRO A 208 11.20 -4.41 -16.09
C PRO A 208 11.32 -5.80 -16.71
N ALA A 209 12.39 -6.53 -16.38
CA ALA A 209 12.39 -7.97 -16.49
C ALA A 209 11.22 -8.46 -15.64
N ALA A 210 10.06 -8.56 -16.29
CA ALA A 210 8.88 -9.15 -15.75
C ALA A 210 9.31 -10.53 -15.27
N ALA A 211 9.30 -10.72 -13.95
CA ALA A 211 9.06 -12.04 -13.42
C ALA A 211 7.82 -12.60 -14.16
N PRO A 212 7.86 -13.84 -14.65
CA PRO A 212 7.07 -14.29 -15.79
C PRO A 212 5.57 -14.23 -15.50
N MET A 213 4.95 -13.12 -15.92
CA MET A 213 3.55 -13.08 -16.31
C MET A 213 3.38 -14.05 -17.47
N THR A 214 2.89 -15.25 -17.15
CA THR A 214 2.54 -16.29 -18.11
C THR A 214 1.24 -15.89 -18.83
N HIS A 215 1.36 -14.92 -19.73
CA HIS A 215 0.45 -14.73 -20.85
C HIS A 215 1.17 -15.12 -22.14
N GLN A 216 1.26 -16.43 -22.35
CA GLN A 216 1.51 -17.03 -23.65
C GLN A 216 0.17 -17.44 -24.24
N GLY A 217 -0.47 -16.51 -24.94
CA GLY A 217 -1.42 -16.83 -26.00
C GLY A 217 -0.66 -16.92 -27.33
N GLY A 218 -0.76 -18.04 -28.04
CA GLY A 218 -0.38 -18.09 -29.46
C GLY A 218 0.08 -19.43 -30.00
N GLY A 219 -0.83 -20.14 -30.67
CA GLY A 219 -0.50 -20.82 -31.94
C GLY A 219 -0.25 -22.34 -31.91
N GLY A 220 -1.31 -23.14 -31.78
CA GLY A 220 -1.27 -24.58 -32.03
C GLY A 220 -2.49 -25.05 -32.81
N ARG A 221 -2.33 -25.18 -34.13
CA ARG A 221 -3.32 -25.69 -35.10
C ARG A 221 -3.75 -27.13 -34.78
N GLY A 222 -5.06 -27.38 -34.86
CA GLY A 222 -5.69 -28.71 -34.95
C GLY A 222 -7.20 -28.53 -34.89
N SER A 223 -7.91 -28.29 -36.00
CA SER A 223 -8.36 -29.32 -36.92
C SER A 223 -8.69 -30.63 -36.20
N HIS A 224 -9.96 -30.83 -35.84
CA HIS A 224 -10.79 -31.95 -36.28
C HIS A 224 -12.20 -31.80 -35.68
N GLY A 225 -13.20 -31.94 -36.55
CA GLY A 225 -14.58 -31.67 -36.22
C GLY A 225 -15.17 -32.64 -35.21
N THR A 226 -16.17 -32.15 -34.48
CA THR A 226 -17.23 -32.99 -33.96
C THR A 226 -18.52 -32.20 -33.92
N THR A 227 -19.55 -32.88 -34.36
CA THR A 227 -20.90 -32.48 -34.68
C THR A 227 -21.72 -32.13 -33.45
N GLY A 228 -22.48 -31.03 -33.54
CA GLY A 228 -23.89 -30.97 -33.15
C GLY A 228 -24.25 -31.10 -31.67
N ALA A 229 -24.45 -29.96 -31.00
CA ALA A 229 -25.45 -29.82 -29.95
C ALA A 229 -25.86 -28.33 -29.83
N ALA A 230 -27.16 -28.07 -29.95
CA ALA A 230 -27.76 -26.74 -30.00
C ALA A 230 -27.75 -26.04 -28.62
N PRO A 231 -27.56 -24.71 -28.55
CA PRO A 231 -27.78 -23.96 -27.31
C PRO A 231 -29.27 -23.59 -27.16
N LEU A 232 -29.81 -23.89 -25.98
CA LEU A 232 -31.12 -23.43 -25.49
C LEU A 232 -31.03 -21.96 -25.05
N PRO A 233 -32.05 -21.12 -25.27
CA PRO A 233 -32.11 -19.78 -24.70
C PRO A 233 -32.82 -19.84 -23.34
N GLY A 234 -32.04 -19.74 -22.27
CA GLY A 234 -32.54 -19.58 -20.90
C GLY A 234 -32.26 -18.15 -20.42
N ALA A 235 -33.32 -17.38 -20.18
CA ALA A 235 -33.26 -16.18 -19.37
C ALA A 235 -32.76 -16.53 -17.96
N GLY A 236 -31.69 -15.90 -17.53
CA GLY A 236 -31.14 -16.08 -16.19
C GLY A 236 -29.90 -15.21 -16.06
N ALA A 237 -29.89 -14.37 -15.01
CA ALA A 237 -28.79 -13.55 -14.49
C ALA A 237 -27.53 -13.49 -15.37
N ALA A 238 -27.23 -12.29 -15.90
CA ALA A 238 -25.94 -11.97 -16.49
C ALA A 238 -24.82 -12.54 -15.62
N ALA A 239 -24.25 -13.66 -16.07
CA ALA A 239 -23.13 -14.30 -15.40
C ALA A 239 -21.98 -13.30 -15.50
N ALA A 240 -21.73 -12.61 -14.39
CA ALA A 240 -20.55 -11.78 -14.23
C ALA A 240 -19.34 -12.60 -14.68
N PRO A 241 -18.38 -11.98 -15.37
CA PRO A 241 -17.21 -12.68 -15.90
C PRO A 241 -16.62 -13.53 -14.77
N LEU A 242 -16.56 -14.84 -15.01
CA LEU A 242 -15.92 -15.81 -14.11
C LEU A 242 -14.50 -15.29 -13.85
N GLY A 243 -14.30 -14.67 -12.70
CA GLY A 243 -13.03 -14.10 -12.29
C GLY A 243 -11.96 -15.17 -12.37
N GLU A 244 -10.78 -14.81 -12.88
CA GLU A 244 -9.66 -15.74 -12.93
C GLU A 244 -9.39 -16.30 -11.53
N PRO A 245 -9.18 -17.62 -11.41
CA PRO A 245 -8.98 -18.23 -10.11
C PRO A 245 -7.69 -17.68 -9.50
N MET A 246 -7.80 -17.18 -8.27
CA MET A 246 -6.69 -16.55 -7.57
C MET A 246 -5.60 -17.60 -7.29
N ARG A 247 -4.40 -17.36 -7.83
CA ARG A 247 -3.22 -18.18 -7.60
C ARG A 247 -2.40 -17.61 -6.43
N LEU A 248 -2.11 -18.47 -5.47
CA LEU A 248 -1.22 -18.21 -4.34
C LEU A 248 0.25 -18.35 -4.77
N GLN A 249 1.20 -17.76 -4.03
CA GLN A 249 2.63 -17.89 -4.38
C GLN A 249 3.12 -19.34 -4.26
N ASN A 250 2.49 -20.13 -3.39
CA ASN A 250 2.77 -21.56 -3.26
C ASN A 250 2.23 -22.42 -4.42
N GLY A 251 1.61 -21.81 -5.44
CA GLY A 251 1.04 -22.48 -6.61
C GLY A 251 -0.31 -23.13 -6.36
N GLN A 252 -0.86 -23.07 -5.15
CA GLN A 252 -2.23 -23.49 -4.88
C GLN A 252 -3.22 -22.50 -5.49
N VAL A 253 -4.37 -23.04 -5.90
CA VAL A 253 -5.44 -22.28 -6.51
C VAL A 253 -6.60 -22.25 -5.54
N LEU A 254 -7.09 -21.06 -5.21
CA LEU A 254 -8.29 -20.93 -4.39
C LEU A 254 -9.51 -21.47 -5.16
N PRO A 255 -10.45 -22.17 -4.50
CA PRO A 255 -11.72 -22.52 -5.12
C PRO A 255 -12.43 -21.27 -5.63
N GLY A 256 -13.00 -21.35 -6.83
CA GLY A 256 -13.57 -20.19 -7.53
C GLY A 256 -14.69 -19.49 -6.75
N SER A 257 -15.48 -20.25 -5.98
CA SER A 257 -16.53 -19.68 -5.12
C SER A 257 -15.96 -18.82 -3.99
N VAL A 258 -14.84 -19.24 -3.40
CA VAL A 258 -14.15 -18.53 -2.31
C VAL A 258 -13.41 -17.31 -2.85
N SER A 259 -12.75 -17.43 -4.02
CA SER A 259 -12.09 -16.28 -4.65
C SER A 259 -13.09 -15.19 -5.04
N ASN A 260 -14.25 -15.57 -5.57
CA ASN A 260 -15.31 -14.60 -5.89
C ASN A 260 -15.86 -13.90 -4.64
N ALA A 261 -16.07 -14.63 -3.54
CA ALA A 261 -16.52 -14.05 -2.28
C ALA A 261 -15.48 -13.06 -1.70
N LEU A 262 -14.18 -13.38 -1.80
CA LEU A 262 -13.10 -12.47 -1.38
C LEU A 262 -13.03 -11.22 -2.27
N LEU A 263 -13.16 -11.38 -3.60
CA LEU A 263 -13.18 -10.24 -4.52
C LEU A 263 -14.36 -9.31 -4.22
N GLN A 264 -15.54 -9.86 -3.91
CA GLN A 264 -16.69 -9.06 -3.48
C GLN A 264 -16.41 -8.33 -2.17
N LEU A 265 -15.85 -9.02 -1.16
CA LEU A 265 -15.47 -8.40 0.12
C LEU A 265 -14.51 -7.21 -0.06
N TRP A 266 -13.56 -7.31 -0.99
CA TRP A 266 -12.63 -6.22 -1.31
C TRP A 266 -13.30 -5.11 -2.13
N ALA A 267 -14.20 -5.45 -3.05
CA ALA A 267 -14.97 -4.48 -3.81
C ALA A 267 -15.90 -3.65 -2.91
N ASP A 268 -16.46 -4.28 -1.87
CA ASP A 268 -17.28 -3.62 -0.85
C ASP A 268 -16.45 -2.73 0.10
N GLY A 269 -15.11 -2.82 0.05
CA GLY A 269 -14.21 -2.02 0.88
C GLY A 269 -14.22 -2.38 2.37
N VAL A 270 -14.83 -3.53 2.75
CA VAL A 270 -14.89 -3.98 4.14
C VAL A 270 -13.51 -4.38 4.65
N VAL A 271 -12.71 -5.02 3.78
CA VAL A 271 -11.34 -5.46 4.08
C VAL A 271 -10.45 -5.11 2.89
N THR A 272 -9.21 -4.68 3.15
CA THR A 272 -8.22 -4.47 2.08
C THR A 272 -7.40 -5.73 1.82
N LYS A 273 -6.84 -5.85 0.61
CA LYS A 273 -6.03 -7.02 0.24
C LYS A 273 -4.81 -7.24 1.16
N THR A 274 -4.27 -6.18 1.76
CA THR A 274 -3.13 -6.23 2.70
C THR A 274 -3.53 -6.73 4.08
N GLN A 275 -4.80 -6.61 4.47
CA GLN A 275 -5.28 -7.06 5.78
C GLN A 275 -5.49 -8.57 5.87
N ILE A 276 -5.51 -9.27 4.73
CA ILE A 276 -5.59 -10.73 4.67
C ILE A 276 -4.22 -11.25 4.23
N ASP A 277 -3.47 -11.77 5.19
CA ASP A 277 -2.14 -12.32 4.93
C ASP A 277 -2.21 -13.54 4.01
N GLU A 278 -1.14 -13.77 3.26
CA GLU A 278 -1.02 -14.94 2.38
C GLU A 278 -1.23 -16.26 3.12
N ARG A 279 -0.68 -16.40 4.34
CA ARG A 279 -0.88 -17.59 5.18
C ARG A 279 -2.36 -17.87 5.48
N MET A 280 -3.20 -16.84 5.50
CA MET A 280 -4.64 -16.99 5.68
C MET A 280 -5.31 -17.52 4.42
N LEU A 281 -4.89 -17.04 3.25
CA LEU A 281 -5.37 -17.53 1.97
C LEU A 281 -4.95 -18.99 1.74
N GLU A 282 -3.74 -19.38 2.13
CA GLU A 282 -3.29 -20.78 2.13
C GLU A 282 -4.17 -21.65 3.06
N TYR A 283 -4.54 -21.12 4.23
CA TYR A 283 -5.43 -21.81 5.16
C TYR A 283 -6.85 -21.99 4.58
N LEU A 284 -7.37 -20.99 3.87
CA LEU A 284 -8.64 -21.11 3.14
C LEU A 284 -8.59 -22.15 2.02
N ALA A 285 -7.46 -22.23 1.29
CA ALA A 285 -7.27 -23.21 0.22
C ALA A 285 -7.27 -24.66 0.74
N GLY A 286 -6.80 -24.88 1.97
CA GLY A 286 -6.82 -26.20 2.63
C GLY A 286 -8.13 -26.56 3.31
N MET A 287 -9.11 -25.65 3.38
CA MET A 287 -10.39 -25.86 4.06
C MET A 287 -11.47 -26.34 3.08
N ASN A 288 -12.54 -26.98 3.60
CA ASN A 288 -13.71 -27.31 2.79
C ASN A 288 -14.29 -26.04 2.15
N GLU A 289 -14.51 -26.07 0.83
CA GLU A 289 -14.99 -24.94 0.03
C GLU A 289 -16.24 -24.28 0.63
N ASN A 290 -17.22 -25.06 1.09
CA ASN A 290 -18.43 -24.48 1.68
C ASN A 290 -18.14 -23.77 3.01
N ALA A 291 -17.30 -24.35 3.87
CA ALA A 291 -16.90 -23.74 5.14
C ALA A 291 -16.07 -22.46 4.90
N ALA A 292 -15.19 -22.46 3.90
CA ALA A 292 -14.41 -21.28 3.50
C ALA A 292 -15.31 -20.15 3.01
N ARG A 293 -16.27 -20.46 2.13
CA ARG A 293 -17.26 -19.50 1.65
C ARG A 293 -18.09 -18.90 2.78
N MET A 294 -18.63 -19.73 3.68
CA MET A 294 -19.40 -19.27 4.85
C MET A 294 -18.57 -18.41 5.79
N SER A 295 -17.27 -18.70 5.94
CA SER A 295 -16.37 -17.89 6.76
C SER A 295 -16.17 -16.48 6.18
N VAL A 296 -15.99 -16.37 4.85
CA VAL A 296 -15.87 -15.07 4.16
C VAL A 296 -17.18 -14.27 4.26
N GLU A 297 -18.33 -14.93 4.11
CA GLU A 297 -19.64 -14.29 4.29
C GLU A 297 -19.94 -13.87 5.74
N GLU A 298 -19.41 -14.57 6.74
CA GLU A 298 -19.52 -14.12 8.14
C GLU A 298 -18.61 -12.91 8.39
N LEU A 299 -17.41 -12.90 7.80
CA LEU A 299 -16.50 -11.76 7.89
C LEU A 299 -17.12 -10.48 7.28
N SER A 300 -17.83 -10.59 6.15
CA SER A 300 -18.49 -9.42 5.53
C SER A 300 -19.64 -8.85 6.37
N ARG A 301 -20.27 -9.67 7.21
CA ARG A 301 -21.35 -9.23 8.12
C ARG A 301 -20.83 -8.75 9.49
N ALA A 302 -19.59 -9.09 9.85
CA ALA A 302 -19.00 -8.72 11.13
C ALA A 302 -18.55 -7.26 11.13
N SER A 303 -18.75 -6.57 12.26
CA SER A 303 -18.18 -5.23 12.47
C SER A 303 -16.68 -5.35 12.74
N LEU A 304 -15.85 -4.79 11.86
CA LEU A 304 -14.40 -4.80 11.99
C LEU A 304 -13.85 -3.57 12.75
N ASP A 305 -14.74 -2.68 13.19
CA ASP A 305 -14.35 -1.49 13.94
C ASP A 305 -13.71 -1.86 15.30
N GLY A 306 -12.54 -1.28 15.59
CA GLY A 306 -11.75 -1.59 16.77
C GLY A 306 -10.97 -2.91 16.74
N ILE A 307 -11.04 -3.71 15.67
CA ILE A 307 -10.25 -4.94 15.55
C ILE A 307 -8.83 -4.61 15.10
N ARG A 308 -7.87 -4.72 16.02
CA ARG A 308 -6.44 -4.47 15.75
C ARG A 308 -5.80 -5.47 14.79
N ASN A 309 -6.29 -6.71 14.73
CA ASN A 309 -5.72 -7.78 13.90
C ASN A 309 -6.83 -8.60 13.22
N ILE A 310 -7.12 -8.24 11.97
CA ILE A 310 -8.18 -8.84 11.16
C ILE A 310 -7.85 -10.29 10.79
N SER A 311 -6.61 -10.60 10.39
CA SER A 311 -6.14 -11.98 10.13
C SER A 311 -6.43 -12.92 11.30
N ALA A 312 -6.11 -12.50 12.53
CA ALA A 312 -6.35 -13.31 13.73
C ALA A 312 -7.86 -13.51 13.99
N TYR A 313 -8.65 -12.44 13.88
CA TYR A 313 -10.10 -12.50 14.03
C TYR A 313 -10.73 -13.43 12.99
N PHE A 314 -10.37 -13.27 11.72
CA PHE A 314 -10.88 -14.08 10.62
C PHE A 314 -10.52 -15.57 10.78
N LYS A 315 -9.32 -15.87 11.30
CA LYS A 315 -8.94 -17.25 11.66
C LYS A 315 -9.88 -17.88 12.69
N THR A 316 -10.40 -17.10 13.64
CA THR A 316 -11.37 -17.62 14.63
C THR A 316 -12.71 -17.96 13.98
N ILE A 317 -13.16 -17.16 13.01
CA ILE A 317 -14.37 -17.44 12.21
C ILE A 317 -14.17 -18.74 11.41
N CYS A 318 -13.04 -18.86 10.71
CA CYS A 318 -12.72 -20.06 9.92
C CYS A 318 -12.76 -21.34 10.77
N ARG A 319 -12.16 -21.31 11.97
CA ARG A 319 -12.19 -22.45 12.90
C ARG A 319 -13.60 -22.83 13.34
N ARG A 320 -14.50 -21.87 13.52
CA ARG A 320 -15.89 -22.11 13.93
C ARG A 320 -16.66 -22.86 12.84
N HIS A 321 -16.50 -22.45 11.58
CA HIS A 321 -17.12 -23.11 10.42
C HIS A 321 -16.50 -24.47 10.12
N GLN A 322 -15.19 -24.62 10.31
CA GLN A 322 -14.52 -25.91 10.17
C GLN A 322 -15.08 -26.97 11.13
N MET A 323 -15.50 -26.57 12.33
CA MET A 323 -16.12 -27.47 13.31
C MET A 323 -17.61 -27.73 13.05
N SER A 324 -18.33 -26.82 12.39
CA SER A 324 -19.76 -26.99 12.08
C SER A 324 -20.04 -27.73 10.78
N GLY A 325 -19.07 -27.80 9.86
CA GLY A 325 -19.22 -28.40 8.53
C GLY A 325 -18.65 -29.82 8.36
N GLY A 326 -18.35 -30.51 9.46
CA GLY A 326 -17.77 -31.86 9.50
C GLY A 326 -18.76 -32.96 9.88
#